data_AF-A0A954QBD4-F1
#
_entry.id   AF-A0A954QBD4-F1
#
_cell.length_a   1.000
_cell.length_b   1.000
_cell.length_c   1.000
_cell.angle_alpha   90.00
_cell.angle_beta   90.00
_cell.angle_gamma   90.00
#
_symmetry.space_group_name_H-M   'P 1'
#
loop_
_entity.id
_entity.type
_entity.pdbx_description
1 polymer ?
#
loop_
_entity_poly.entity_id
_entity_poly.type
_entity_poly.pdbx_seq_one_letter_code
_entity_poly.pdbx_strand_id
1 'polypeptide(L)' 'MAIVSPPYILDFGKVYIDHQPEHTDEVLQEWNERQQEIWGNRWADVQSILWQLRRIGIYCQDPNTDNIRF' A
#
# COMPACT_ATOMS: atom_id res chain seq x y z
N MET A 1 22.08 -12.20 7.72
CA MET A 1 21.22 -11.41 6.82
C MET A 1 20.78 -12.32 5.69
N ALA A 2 19.46 -12.47 5.48
CA ALA A 2 18.93 -13.15 4.32
C ALA A 2 18.61 -12.10 3.25
N ILE A 3 18.96 -12.38 2.00
CA ILE A 3 18.52 -11.59 0.85
C ILE A 3 17.16 -12.16 0.44
N VAL A 4 16.16 -11.30 0.35
CA VAL A 4 14.83 -11.67 -0.16
C VAL A 4 14.72 -11.26 -1.62
N SER A 5 14.19 -12.15 -2.46
CA SER A 5 13.84 -11.86 -3.85
C SER A 5 12.35 -11.53 -3.94
N PRO A 6 11.93 -10.71 -4.92
CA PRO A 6 10.51 -10.50 -5.19
C PRO A 6 9.75 -11.83 -5.43
N PRO A 7 8.44 -11.88 -5.14
CA PRO A 7 7.63 -10.77 -4.64
C PRO A 7 7.81 -10.54 -3.13
N TYR A 8 7.81 -9.28 -2.71
CA TYR A 8 7.91 -8.91 -1.30
C TYR A 8 7.13 -7.64 -0.95
N ILE A 9 6.85 -7.50 0.34
CA ILE A 9 6.41 -6.25 0.97
C ILE A 9 7.41 -5.93 2.07
N LEU A 10 8.12 -4.81 1.95
CA LEU A 10 9.27 -4.43 2.76
C LEU A 10 9.11 -3.02 3.34
N ASP A 11 7.95 -2.65 3.88
CA ASP A 11 7.90 -1.47 4.76
C ASP A 11 6.63 -1.39 5.60
N PHE A 12 6.79 -0.93 6.83
CA PHE A 12 5.72 -0.49 7.72
C PHE A 12 5.95 0.93 8.27
N GLY A 13 6.86 1.73 7.69
CA GLY A 13 7.28 3.04 8.19
C GLY A 13 6.19 4.11 8.16
N LYS A 14 5.18 3.95 7.30
CA LYS A 14 3.97 4.79 7.25
C LYS A 14 2.71 3.93 7.34
N VAL A 15 2.61 3.15 8.41
CA VAL A 15 1.41 2.34 8.67
C VAL A 15 0.81 2.68 10.02
N TYR A 16 -0.50 2.53 10.09
CA TYR A 16 -1.23 2.49 11.35
C TYR A 16 -1.61 1.06 11.68
N ILE A 17 -1.64 0.74 12.96
CA ILE A 17 -2.04 -0.57 13.49
C ILE A 17 -3.36 -0.36 14.25
N ASP A 18 -4.34 -1.20 13.96
CA ASP A 18 -5.69 -1.26 14.56
C ASP A 18 -6.55 0.01 14.42
N HIS A 19 -5.98 1.09 13.90
CA HIS A 19 -6.65 2.37 13.71
C HIS A 19 -6.55 2.82 12.26
N GLN A 20 -7.69 2.97 11.60
CA GLN A 20 -7.75 3.55 10.27
C GLN A 20 -7.65 5.08 10.37
N PRO A 21 -6.68 5.72 9.71
CA PRO A 21 -6.67 7.17 9.63
C PRO A 21 -7.87 7.67 8.83
N GLU A 22 -8.48 8.74 9.33
CA GLU A 22 -9.57 9.42 8.67
C GLU A 22 -9.01 10.34 7.58
N HIS A 23 -9.49 10.17 6.35
CA HIS A 23 -9.17 11.00 5.20
C HIS A 23 -10.47 11.45 4.56
N THR A 24 -10.47 12.64 3.98
CA THR A 24 -11.61 13.11 3.18
C THR A 24 -11.70 12.36 1.87
N ASP A 25 -12.89 12.31 1.26
CA ASP A 25 -13.10 11.64 -0.04
C ASP A 25 -12.22 12.25 -1.13
N GLU A 26 -12.00 13.57 -1.10
CA GLU A 26 -11.10 14.30 -2.01
C GLU A 26 -9.66 13.79 -1.90
N VAL A 27 -9.14 13.68 -0.67
CA VAL A 27 -7.78 13.18 -0.42
C VAL A 27 -7.63 11.71 -0.86
N LEU A 28 -8.67 10.89 -0.62
CA LEU A 28 -8.66 9.49 -1.06
C LEU A 28 -8.70 9.36 -2.58
N GLN A 29 -9.45 10.22 -3.27
CA GLN A 29 -9.51 10.25 -4.73
C GLN A 29 -8.17 10.67 -5.33
N GLU A 30 -7.60 11.79 -4.88
CA GLU A 30 -6.28 12.26 -5.33
C GLU A 30 -5.19 11.21 -5.07
N TRP A 31 -5.23 10.56 -3.91
CA TRP A 31 -4.31 9.47 -3.59
C TRP A 31 -4.48 8.31 -4.57
N ASN A 32 -5.70 7.88 -4.86
CA ASN A 32 -5.96 6.78 -5.78
C ASN A 32 -5.52 7.11 -7.22
N GLU A 33 -5.76 8.33 -7.70
CA GLU A 33 -5.30 8.79 -9.01
C GLU A 33 -3.77 8.77 -9.11
N ARG A 34 -3.07 9.33 -8.11
CA ARG A 34 -1.60 9.30 -8.03
C ARG A 34 -1.06 7.86 -8.03
N GLN A 35 -1.69 6.96 -7.28
CA GLN A 35 -1.26 5.57 -7.23
C GLN A 35 -1.52 4.82 -8.54
N GLN A 36 -2.64 5.12 -9.21
CA GLN A 36 -2.93 4.59 -10.54
C GLN A 36 -1.87 5.02 -11.56
N GLU A 37 -1.36 6.25 -11.49
CA GLU A 37 -0.26 6.71 -12.35
C GLU A 37 1.06 5.98 -12.08
N ILE A 38 1.40 5.74 -10.81
CA ILE A 38 2.64 5.06 -10.41
C ILE A 38 2.62 3.58 -10.81
N TRP A 39 1.53 2.87 -10.50
CA TRP A 39 1.46 1.42 -10.62
C TRP A 39 0.84 0.96 -11.95
N GLY A 40 0.10 1.83 -12.63
CA GLY A 40 -0.60 1.52 -13.87
C GLY A 40 -1.46 0.26 -13.73
N ASN A 41 -1.19 -0.73 -14.57
CA ASN A 41 -1.92 -2.00 -14.59
C ASN A 41 -1.75 -2.83 -13.30
N ARG A 42 -0.72 -2.58 -12.51
CA ARG A 42 -0.48 -3.28 -11.23
C ARG A 42 -1.22 -2.67 -10.06
N TRP A 43 -1.91 -1.53 -10.24
CA TRP A 43 -2.59 -0.88 -9.11
C TRP A 43 -3.65 -1.79 -8.47
N ALA A 44 -4.40 -2.53 -9.28
CA ALA A 44 -5.38 -3.51 -8.79
C ALA A 44 -4.74 -4.60 -7.92
N ASP A 45 -3.54 -5.07 -8.28
CA ASP A 45 -2.80 -6.06 -7.48
C ASP A 45 -2.35 -5.45 -6.14
N VAL A 46 -1.87 -4.20 -6.15
CA VAL A 46 -1.46 -3.48 -4.94
C VAL A 46 -2.66 -3.21 -4.02
N GLN A 47 -3.81 -2.81 -4.57
CA GLN A 47 -5.04 -2.64 -3.78
C GLN A 47 -5.47 -3.94 -3.10
N SER A 48 -5.34 -5.08 -3.78
CA SER A 48 -5.60 -6.41 -3.19
C SER A 48 -4.67 -6.69 -2.01
N ILE A 49 -3.37 -6.39 -2.16
CA ILE A 49 -2.39 -6.48 -1.08
C ILE A 49 -2.78 -5.60 0.12
N LEU A 50 -3.09 -4.33 -0.12
CA LEU A 50 -3.50 -3.37 0.92
C LEU A 50 -4.78 -3.84 1.63
N TRP A 51 -5.72 -4.44 0.91
CA TRP A 51 -6.92 -5.02 1.49
C TRP A 51 -6.61 -6.18 2.43
N GLN A 52 -5.68 -7.08 2.07
CA GLN A 52 -5.25 -8.16 2.97
C GLN A 52 -4.57 -7.62 4.23
N LEU A 53 -3.72 -6.59 4.11
CA LEU A 53 -3.10 -5.93 5.26
C LEU A 53 -4.16 -5.30 6.17
N ARG A 54 -5.15 -4.61 5.60
CA ARG A 54 -6.23 -3.98 6.36
C ARG A 54 -7.04 -5.01 7.17
N ARG A 55 -7.24 -6.22 6.64
CA ARG A 55 -7.96 -7.29 7.35
C ARG A 55 -7.28 -7.77 8.62
N ILE A 56 -5.97 -7.58 8.73
CA ILE A 56 -5.19 -7.91 9.93
C ILE A 56 -4.84 -6.66 10.75
N GLY A 57 -5.56 -5.56 10.54
CA GLY A 57 -5.39 -4.32 11.29
C GLY A 57 -4.24 -3.43 10.81
N ILE A 58 -3.62 -3.71 9.67
CA ILE A 58 -2.49 -2.92 9.14
C ILE A 58 -2.97 -1.98 8.03
N TYR A 59 -2.81 -0.68 8.24
CA TYR A 59 -3.24 0.36 7.32
C TYR A 59 -2.03 1.07 6.69
N CYS A 60 -1.58 0.58 5.53
CA CYS A 60 -0.46 1.19 4.81
C CYS A 60 -0.88 2.45 4.04
N GLN A 61 -0.21 3.58 4.34
CA GLN A 61 -0.54 4.88 3.77
C GLN A 61 0.20 5.21 2.48
N ASP A 62 1.37 4.59 2.28
CA ASP A 62 2.28 4.97 1.20
C ASP A 62 2.84 3.74 0.48
N PRO A 63 1.99 3.02 -0.29
CA PRO A 63 2.45 1.93 -1.14
C PRO A 63 3.32 2.51 -2.25
N ASN A 64 4.62 2.21 -2.22
CA ASN A 64 5.58 2.62 -3.25
C ASN A 64 6.36 1.42 -3.79
N THR A 65 7.06 1.62 -4.90
CA THR A 65 7.77 0.58 -5.66
C THR A 65 9.01 0.02 -4.97
N ASP A 66 9.54 0.73 -3.97
CA ASP A 66 10.67 0.25 -3.17
C ASP A 66 10.18 -0.78 -2.14
N ASN A 67 8.96 -0.57 -1.63
CA ASN A 67 8.36 -1.32 -0.55
C ASN A 67 7.51 -2.49 -1.05
N ILE A 68 6.83 -2.37 -2.19
CA ILE A 68 6.07 -3.46 -2.80
C ILE A 68 6.73 -3.81 -4.12
N ARG A 69 7.26 -5.03 -4.22
CA ARG A 69 7.89 -5.50 -5.44
C ARG A 69 7.30 -6.83 -5.87
N PHE A 70 7.03 -6.93 -7.16
CA PHE A 70 6.49 -8.12 -7.80
C PHE A 70 7.61 -8.98 -8.38
#